data_AF-A0A433Q303-F1
#
_entry.id   AF-A0A433Q303-F1
#
_cell.length_a   1.000
_cell.length_b   1.000
_cell.length_c   1.000
_cell.angle_alpha   90.00
_cell.angle_beta   90.00
_cell.angle_gamma   90.00
#
_symmetry.space_group_name_H-M   'P 1'
#
loop_
_entity.id
_entity.type
_entity.pdbx_description
1 polymer ?
#
loop_
_entity_poly.entity_id
_entity_poly.type
_entity_poly.pdbx_seq_one_letter_code
_entity_poly.pdbx_strand_id
1 'polypeptide(L)'
;TIGNDLKFNEKLQQLVRETGDRWVISPNPEIFDPDSNTFMQQIDRLKYLIAGMKMPYTIALFNRVRIARETELARQREEREREEQRIEQARTQKLREEAEAAVRKQLEEENAHSKEELRRVEMEYAARMEEIQNRMRQADLEHATAMTALNERLDQAVRSAADLQRQLSQRRTGPCCIIS
;
A
#
# COMPACT_ATOMS: atom_id res chain seq x y z
N THR A 1 -13.61 19.82 -75.21
CA THR A 1 -14.80 20.32 -75.93
C THR A 1 -15.15 19.29 -76.97
N ILE A 2 -16.38 18.77 -76.99
CA ILE A 2 -16.82 17.87 -78.08
C ILE A 2 -16.71 18.70 -79.37
N GLY A 3 -15.98 18.19 -80.37
CA GLY A 3 -15.92 18.84 -81.69
C GLY A 3 -17.34 19.04 -82.22
N ASN A 4 -17.59 20.15 -82.93
CA ASN A 4 -18.92 20.62 -83.33
C ASN A 4 -19.79 19.61 -84.13
N ASP A 5 -19.29 18.41 -84.44
CA ASP A 5 -19.92 17.43 -85.33
C ASP A 5 -20.72 16.33 -84.62
N LEU A 6 -20.68 16.24 -83.28
CA LEU A 6 -21.49 15.28 -82.50
C LEU A 6 -22.42 16.03 -81.55
N LYS A 7 -23.49 16.61 -82.10
CA LYS A 7 -24.60 17.12 -81.27
C LYS A 7 -25.45 15.97 -80.78
N PHE A 8 -25.40 15.71 -79.47
CA PHE A 8 -26.40 14.90 -78.80
C PHE A 8 -27.81 15.39 -79.15
N ASN A 9 -28.78 14.47 -79.21
CA ASN A 9 -30.18 14.87 -79.32
C ASN A 9 -30.60 15.69 -78.08
N GLU A 10 -31.68 16.46 -78.20
CA GLU A 10 -32.11 17.39 -77.15
C GLU A 10 -32.34 16.71 -75.78
N LYS A 11 -32.91 15.50 -75.78
CA LYS A 11 -33.15 14.72 -74.55
C LYS A 11 -31.85 14.35 -73.84
N LEU A 12 -30.84 13.92 -74.59
CA LEU A 12 -29.51 13.58 -74.06
C LEU A 12 -28.78 14.82 -73.56
N GLN A 13 -28.89 15.96 -74.27
CA GLN A 13 -28.34 17.22 -73.79
C GLN A 13 -28.99 17.67 -72.48
N GLN A 14 -30.31 17.52 -72.36
CA GLN A 14 -31.03 17.84 -71.13
C GLN A 14 -30.57 16.95 -69.97
N LEU A 15 -30.47 15.63 -70.17
CA LEU A 15 -29.99 14.69 -69.15
C LEU A 15 -28.55 15.01 -68.68
N VAL A 16 -27.66 15.34 -69.62
CA VAL A 16 -26.27 15.72 -69.31
C VAL A 16 -26.23 16.99 -68.44
N ARG A 17 -27.06 17.98 -68.76
CA ARG A 17 -27.18 19.20 -67.96
C ARG A 17 -27.77 18.94 -66.57
N GLU A 18 -28.83 18.13 -66.47
CA GLU A 18 -29.47 17.78 -65.19
C GLU A 18 -28.53 17.02 -64.25
N THR A 19 -27.63 16.20 -64.81
CA THR A 19 -26.61 15.49 -64.04
C THR A 19 -25.39 16.36 -63.70
N GLY A 20 -25.36 17.64 -64.10
CA GLY A 20 -24.29 18.59 -63.81
C GLY A 20 -23.03 18.34 -64.65
N ASP A 21 -23.19 17.94 -65.91
CA ASP A 21 -22.10 17.58 -66.83
C ASP A 21 -21.19 16.44 -66.34
N ARG A 22 -21.66 15.67 -65.36
CA ARG A 22 -20.96 14.50 -64.79
C ARG A 22 -21.17 13.26 -65.64
N TRP A 23 -20.59 13.27 -66.83
CA TRP A 23 -20.57 12.12 -67.73
C TRP A 23 -19.15 11.78 -68.17
N VAL A 24 -18.96 10.50 -68.51
CA VAL A 24 -17.72 9.94 -69.05
C VAL A 24 -18.10 8.89 -70.09
N ILE A 25 -17.26 8.66 -71.09
CA ILE A 25 -17.42 7.53 -72.00
C ILE A 25 -16.53 6.41 -71.49
N SER A 26 -17.13 5.27 -71.15
CA SER A 26 -16.34 4.10 -70.78
C SER A 26 -15.61 3.58 -72.02
N PRO A 27 -14.27 3.50 -72.00
CA PRO A 27 -13.51 2.89 -73.09
C PRO A 27 -13.87 1.39 -73.18
N ASN A 28 -13.96 0.86 -74.41
CA ASN A 28 -14.16 -0.58 -74.61
C ASN A 28 -12.83 -1.31 -74.30
N PRO A 29 -12.81 -2.24 -73.32
CA PRO A 29 -11.59 -2.95 -72.93
C PRO A 29 -11.05 -3.90 -74.00
N GLU A 30 -11.87 -4.32 -74.98
CA GLU A 30 -11.42 -5.14 -76.10
C GLU A 30 -10.64 -4.34 -77.16
N ILE A 31 -10.79 -3.00 -77.15
CA ILE A 31 -10.21 -2.09 -78.15
C ILE A 31 -9.09 -1.24 -77.55
N PHE A 32 -9.25 -0.80 -76.30
CA PHE A 32 -8.33 0.09 -75.62
C PHE A 32 -7.65 -0.60 -74.45
N ASP A 33 -6.33 -0.68 -74.51
CA ASP A 33 -5.49 -1.18 -73.43
C ASP A 33 -5.60 -0.29 -72.17
N PRO A 34 -5.55 -0.83 -70.94
CA PRO A 34 -5.50 -0.04 -69.71
C PRO A 34 -4.41 1.03 -69.68
N ASP A 35 -3.28 0.80 -70.34
CA ASP A 35 -2.17 1.75 -70.44
C ASP A 35 -2.33 2.73 -71.62
N SER A 36 -3.42 2.63 -72.39
CA SER A 36 -3.69 3.58 -73.45
C SER A 36 -4.06 4.96 -72.88
N ASN A 37 -3.62 6.01 -73.57
CA ASN A 37 -3.90 7.39 -73.17
C ASN A 37 -5.42 7.67 -73.10
N THR A 38 -6.20 7.10 -74.03
CA THR A 38 -7.67 7.22 -74.02
C THR A 38 -8.28 6.59 -72.77
N PHE A 39 -7.81 5.41 -72.38
CA PHE A 39 -8.30 4.74 -71.18
C PHE A 39 -7.98 5.55 -69.92
N MET A 40 -6.71 5.93 -69.74
CA MET A 40 -6.27 6.72 -68.59
C MET A 40 -7.04 8.05 -68.46
N GLN A 41 -7.21 8.79 -69.55
CA GLN A 41 -7.95 10.06 -69.52
C GLN A 41 -9.42 9.90 -69.08
N GLN A 42 -10.12 8.86 -69.57
CA GLN A 42 -11.51 8.64 -69.18
C GLN A 42 -11.60 8.17 -67.72
N ILE A 43 -10.70 7.28 -67.28
CA ILE A 43 -10.68 6.81 -65.89
C ILE A 43 -10.34 7.94 -64.91
N ASP A 44 -9.35 8.78 -65.22
CA ASP A 44 -8.99 9.90 -64.35
C ASP A 44 -10.09 10.96 -64.30
N ARG A 45 -10.77 11.21 -65.43
CA ARG A 45 -11.98 12.04 -65.45
C ARG A 45 -13.07 11.44 -64.55
N LEU A 46 -13.31 10.13 -64.62
CA LEU A 46 -14.30 9.46 -63.77
C LEU A 46 -13.94 9.61 -62.27
N LYS A 47 -12.68 9.35 -61.90
CA LYS A 47 -12.20 9.52 -60.52
C LYS A 47 -12.40 10.95 -60.03
N TYR A 48 -12.07 11.94 -60.86
CA TYR A 48 -12.26 13.35 -60.53
C TYR A 48 -13.73 13.68 -60.27
N LEU A 49 -14.64 13.19 -61.13
CA LEU A 49 -16.08 13.41 -60.97
C LEU A 49 -16.63 12.75 -59.69
N ILE A 50 -16.16 11.56 -59.33
CA ILE A 50 -16.54 10.87 -58.08
C ILE A 50 -16.01 11.63 -56.87
N ALA A 51 -14.74 12.04 -56.88
CA ALA A 51 -14.12 12.78 -55.77
C ALA A 51 -14.77 14.16 -55.55
N GLY A 52 -15.28 14.79 -56.62
CA GLY A 52 -16.00 16.06 -56.55
C GLY A 52 -17.42 15.96 -55.97
N MET A 53 -17.92 14.76 -55.65
CA MET A 53 -19.23 14.59 -55.02
C MET A 53 -19.19 15.07 -53.56
N LYS A 54 -20.01 16.07 -53.22
CA LYS A 54 -20.05 16.67 -51.86
C LYS A 54 -20.42 15.68 -50.76
N MET A 55 -21.27 14.69 -51.08
CA MET A 55 -21.76 13.69 -50.14
C MET A 55 -21.99 12.38 -50.90
N PRO A 56 -21.71 11.22 -50.29
CA PRO A 56 -22.17 9.95 -50.84
C PRO A 56 -23.70 9.95 -50.92
N TYR A 57 -24.27 9.21 -51.87
CA TYR A 57 -25.72 9.08 -51.98
C TYR A 57 -26.25 8.32 -50.76
N THR A 58 -26.77 9.05 -49.79
CA THR A 58 -27.38 8.48 -48.59
C THR A 58 -28.89 8.51 -48.71
N ILE A 59 -29.51 7.34 -48.79
CA ILE A 59 -30.93 7.15 -48.51
C ILE A 59 -31.17 7.01 -47.00
N ALA A 60 -32.43 7.15 -46.57
CA ALA A 60 -32.83 7.02 -45.17
C ALA A 60 -32.35 5.70 -44.51
N LEU A 61 -32.23 4.62 -45.30
CA LEU A 61 -31.71 3.33 -44.83
C LEU A 61 -30.25 3.41 -44.35
N PHE A 62 -29.36 4.08 -45.10
CA PHE A 62 -27.95 4.21 -44.70
C PHE A 62 -27.79 5.00 -43.40
N ASN A 63 -28.62 6.03 -43.21
CA ASN A 63 -28.62 6.81 -41.97
C ASN A 63 -29.05 5.95 -40.77
N ARG A 64 -30.07 5.10 -40.92
CA ARG A 64 -30.50 4.18 -39.86
C ARG A 64 -29.41 3.17 -39.50
N VAL A 65 -28.77 2.58 -40.51
CA VAL A 65 -27.65 1.63 -40.29
C VAL A 65 -26.48 2.32 -39.58
N ARG A 66 -26.13 3.55 -40.01
CA ARG A 66 -25.07 4.34 -39.38
C ARG A 66 -25.38 4.61 -37.90
N ILE A 67 -26.58 5.12 -37.60
CA ILE A 67 -26.99 5.42 -36.23
C ILE A 67 -26.96 4.16 -35.36
N ALA A 68 -27.56 3.05 -35.84
CA ALA A 68 -27.57 1.79 -35.08
C ALA A 68 -26.16 1.30 -34.75
N ARG A 69 -25.23 1.38 -35.72
CA ARG A 69 -23.83 1.02 -35.51
C ARG A 69 -23.13 1.94 -34.51
N GLU A 70 -23.32 3.25 -34.62
CA GLU A 70 -22.71 4.23 -33.72
C GLU A 70 -23.22 4.07 -32.29
N THR A 71 -24.53 3.84 -32.11
CA THR A 71 -25.13 3.57 -30.80
C THR A 71 -24.58 2.30 -30.17
N GLU A 72 -24.46 1.21 -30.93
CA GLU A 72 -23.91 -0.04 -30.41
C GLU A 72 -22.43 0.12 -30.02
N LEU A 73 -21.63 0.80 -30.84
CA LEU A 73 -20.24 1.10 -30.51
C LEU A 73 -20.10 1.95 -29.24
N ALA A 74 -20.98 2.92 -29.04
CA ALA A 74 -21.01 3.73 -27.83
C ALA A 74 -21.33 2.87 -26.60
N ARG A 75 -22.34 2.00 -26.70
CA ARG A 75 -22.73 1.07 -25.62
C ARG A 75 -21.57 0.15 -25.22
N GLN A 76 -20.88 -0.43 -26.19
CA GLN A 76 -19.72 -1.31 -25.94
C GLN A 76 -18.54 -0.57 -25.30
N ARG A 77 -18.34 0.72 -25.61
CA ARG A 77 -17.32 1.54 -24.95
C ARG A 77 -17.68 1.78 -23.49
N GLU A 78 -18.91 2.21 -23.23
CA GLU A 78 -19.39 2.46 -21.87
C GLU A 78 -19.34 1.18 -21.00
N GLU A 79 -19.69 0.02 -21.56
CA GLU A 79 -19.62 -1.25 -20.84
C GLU A 79 -18.18 -1.63 -20.46
N ARG A 80 -17.23 -1.45 -21.39
CA ARG A 80 -15.80 -1.66 -21.12
C ARG A 80 -15.27 -0.70 -20.06
N GLU A 81 -15.59 0.58 -20.15
CA GLU A 81 -15.17 1.56 -19.14
C GLU A 81 -15.71 1.22 -17.75
N ARG A 82 -16.96 0.78 -17.65
CA ARG A 82 -17.55 0.33 -16.37
C ARG A 82 -16.91 -0.95 -15.85
N GLU A 83 -16.49 -1.86 -16.72
CA GLU A 83 -15.78 -3.07 -16.32
C GLU A 83 -14.36 -2.75 -15.84
N GLU A 84 -13.62 -1.93 -16.58
CA GLU A 84 -12.29 -1.45 -16.20
C GLU A 84 -12.32 -0.73 -14.85
N GLN A 85 -13.30 0.15 -14.61
CA GLN A 85 -13.48 0.81 -13.32
C GLN A 85 -13.74 -0.18 -12.18
N ARG A 86 -14.54 -1.22 -12.41
CA ARG A 86 -14.80 -2.26 -11.40
C ARG A 86 -13.54 -3.07 -11.09
N ILE A 87 -12.76 -3.41 -12.10
CA ILE A 87 -11.49 -4.12 -11.93
C ILE A 87 -10.50 -3.25 -11.15
N GLU A 88 -10.39 -1.97 -11.47
CA GLU A 88 -9.49 -1.04 -10.79
C GLU A 88 -9.90 -0.82 -9.33
N GLN A 89 -11.20 -0.68 -9.05
CA GLN A 89 -11.72 -0.62 -7.69
C GLN A 89 -11.41 -1.89 -6.88
N ALA A 90 -11.60 -3.07 -7.48
CA ALA A 90 -11.27 -4.32 -6.81
C ALA A 90 -9.76 -4.46 -6.54
N ARG A 91 -8.90 -4.04 -7.48
CA ARG A 91 -7.45 -4.03 -7.30
C ARG A 91 -7.02 -3.09 -6.18
N THR A 92 -7.55 -1.88 -6.16
CA THR A 92 -7.22 -0.88 -5.13
C THR A 92 -7.72 -1.30 -3.75
N GLN A 93 -8.90 -1.91 -3.65
CA GLN A 93 -9.38 -2.50 -2.40
C GLN A 93 -8.46 -3.61 -1.91
N LYS A 94 -8.12 -4.57 -2.78
CA LYS A 94 -7.23 -5.67 -2.42
C LYS A 94 -5.86 -5.17 -1.95
N LEU A 95 -5.29 -4.17 -2.63
CA LEU A 95 -4.02 -3.57 -2.23
C LEU A 95 -4.09 -2.91 -0.84
N ARG A 96 -5.22 -2.25 -0.52
CA ARG A 96 -5.45 -1.69 0.82
C ARG A 96 -5.56 -2.77 1.88
N GLU A 97 -6.34 -3.82 1.63
CA GLU A 97 -6.47 -4.95 2.55
C GLU A 97 -5.12 -5.63 2.82
N GLU A 98 -4.31 -5.84 1.77
CA GLU A 98 -2.96 -6.40 1.92
C GLU A 98 -2.03 -5.47 2.74
N ALA A 99 -2.09 -4.16 2.51
CA ALA A 99 -1.34 -3.18 3.27
C ALA A 99 -1.77 -3.14 4.76
N GLU A 100 -3.08 -3.14 5.02
CA GLU A 100 -3.64 -3.17 6.38
C GLU A 100 -3.25 -4.47 7.12
N ALA A 101 -3.30 -5.61 6.43
CA ALA A 101 -2.87 -6.89 6.99
C ALA A 101 -1.37 -6.89 7.32
N ALA A 102 -0.52 -6.30 6.47
CA ALA A 102 0.90 -6.17 6.72
C ALA A 102 1.20 -5.29 7.94
N VAL A 103 0.54 -4.12 8.04
CA VAL A 103 0.69 -3.21 9.19
C VAL A 103 0.21 -3.89 10.48
N ARG A 104 -0.93 -4.58 10.44
CA ARG A 104 -1.45 -5.32 11.60
C ARG A 104 -0.47 -6.39 12.05
N LYS A 105 0.11 -7.15 11.13
CA LYS A 105 1.10 -8.18 11.46
C LYS A 105 2.35 -7.58 12.12
N GLN A 106 2.86 -6.47 11.60
CA GLN A 106 3.99 -5.77 12.22
C GLN A 106 3.66 -5.30 13.64
N LEU A 107 2.48 -4.72 13.84
CA LEU A 107 2.04 -4.29 15.17
C LEU A 107 1.89 -5.47 16.15
N GLU A 108 1.37 -6.61 15.68
CA GLU A 108 1.26 -7.82 16.49
C GLU A 108 2.65 -8.38 16.88
N GLU A 109 3.61 -8.37 15.96
CA GLU A 109 5.00 -8.77 16.22
C GLU A 109 5.69 -7.83 17.21
N GLU A 110 5.55 -6.51 17.04
CA GLU A 110 6.10 -5.50 17.96
C GLU A 110 5.49 -5.62 19.36
N ASN A 111 4.18 -5.82 19.45
CA ASN A 111 3.50 -6.04 20.74
C ASN A 111 3.95 -7.33 21.42
N ALA A 112 4.13 -8.41 20.66
CA ALA A 112 4.63 -9.67 21.18
C ALA A 112 6.08 -9.52 21.70
N HIS A 113 6.94 -8.85 20.93
CA HIS A 113 8.31 -8.55 21.33
C HIS A 113 8.35 -7.68 22.59
N SER A 114 7.58 -6.60 22.61
CA SER A 114 7.49 -5.69 23.76
C SER A 114 7.00 -6.41 25.02
N LYS A 115 6.02 -7.30 24.90
CA LYS A 115 5.53 -8.10 26.03
C LYS A 115 6.58 -9.06 26.58
N GLU A 116 7.38 -9.67 25.72
CA GLU A 116 8.45 -10.56 26.16
C GLU A 116 9.59 -9.80 26.84
N GLU A 117 9.96 -8.62 26.32
CA GLU A 117 10.93 -7.74 26.97
C GLU A 117 10.42 -7.24 28.33
N LEU A 118 9.14 -6.87 28.45
CA LEU A 118 8.53 -6.52 29.74
C LEU A 118 8.65 -7.68 30.75
N ARG A 119 8.37 -8.91 30.33
CA ARG A 119 8.52 -10.10 31.19
C ARG A 119 9.96 -10.31 31.65
N ARG A 120 10.93 -10.11 30.75
CA ARG A 120 12.36 -10.20 31.09
C ARG A 120 12.73 -9.17 32.14
N VAL A 121 12.33 -7.91 31.94
CA VAL A 121 12.56 -6.83 32.89
C VAL A 121 11.88 -7.10 34.23
N GLU A 122 10.65 -7.62 34.24
CA GLU A 122 9.94 -8.01 35.46
C GLU A 122 10.67 -9.11 36.23
N MET A 123 11.16 -10.14 35.54
CA MET A 123 11.95 -11.22 36.17
C MET A 123 13.28 -10.70 36.71
N GLU A 124 13.99 -9.86 35.96
CA GLU A 124 15.25 -9.27 36.40
C GLU A 124 15.03 -8.36 37.62
N TYR A 125 13.97 -7.56 37.60
CA TYR A 125 13.58 -6.73 38.72
C TYR A 125 13.23 -7.57 39.96
N ALA A 126 12.48 -8.65 39.80
CA ALA A 126 12.13 -9.57 40.90
C ALA A 126 13.38 -10.23 41.50
N ALA A 127 14.31 -10.72 40.67
CA ALA A 127 15.56 -11.31 41.12
C ALA A 127 16.42 -10.30 41.90
N ARG A 128 16.50 -9.05 41.40
CA ARG A 128 17.23 -7.98 42.08
C ARG A 128 16.58 -7.62 43.42
N MET A 129 15.27 -7.61 43.49
CA MET A 129 14.53 -7.36 44.73
C MET A 129 14.75 -8.48 45.76
N GLU A 130 14.78 -9.74 45.31
CA GLU A 130 15.11 -10.88 46.16
C GLU A 130 16.54 -10.78 46.71
N GLU A 131 17.50 -10.39 45.87
CA GLU A 131 18.89 -10.19 46.29
C GLU A 131 18.99 -9.08 47.36
N ILE A 132 18.30 -7.95 47.16
CA ILE A 132 18.24 -6.86 48.14
C ILE A 132 17.62 -7.35 49.46
N GLN A 133 16.52 -8.12 49.40
CA GLN A 133 15.89 -8.67 50.61
C GLN A 133 16.81 -9.66 51.34
N ASN A 134 17.54 -10.51 50.62
CA ASN A 134 18.51 -11.43 51.21
C ASN A 134 19.64 -10.65 51.90
N ARG A 135 20.16 -9.59 51.28
CA ARG A 135 21.17 -8.71 51.89
C ARG A 135 20.66 -8.01 53.15
N MET A 136 19.43 -7.50 53.13
CA MET A 136 18.82 -6.91 54.34
C MET A 136 18.71 -7.95 55.47
N ARG A 137 18.17 -9.14 55.18
CA ARG A 137 18.05 -10.23 56.17
C ARG A 137 19.42 -10.62 56.76
N GLN A 138 20.46 -10.66 55.93
CA GLN A 138 21.81 -10.95 56.39
C GLN A 138 22.35 -9.82 57.28
N ALA A 139 22.18 -8.57 56.87
CA ALA A 139 22.59 -7.41 57.66
C ALA A 139 21.85 -7.34 59.01
N ASP A 140 20.57 -7.68 59.07
CA ASP A 140 19.78 -7.76 60.31
C ASP A 140 20.31 -8.87 61.24
N LEU A 141 20.66 -10.03 60.69
CA LEU A 141 21.25 -11.14 61.45
C LEU A 141 22.63 -10.77 62.00
N GLU A 142 23.48 -10.15 61.17
CA GLU A 142 24.80 -9.64 61.58
C GLU A 142 24.67 -8.59 62.68
N HIS A 143 23.71 -7.67 62.55
CA HIS A 143 23.43 -6.67 63.57
C HIS A 143 22.95 -7.30 64.89
N ALA A 144 22.00 -8.25 64.82
CA ALA A 144 21.49 -8.95 66.01
C ALA A 144 22.59 -9.74 66.74
N THR A 145 23.43 -10.47 66.00
CA THR A 145 24.55 -11.23 66.58
C THR A 145 25.63 -10.32 67.20
N ALA A 146 25.92 -9.18 66.58
CA ALA A 146 26.81 -8.18 67.15
C ALA A 146 26.23 -7.60 68.45
N MET A 147 24.93 -7.31 68.48
CA MET A 147 24.24 -6.81 69.68
C MET A 147 24.23 -7.84 70.82
N THR A 148 24.01 -9.13 70.53
CA THR A 148 24.09 -10.18 71.55
C THR A 148 25.51 -10.32 72.10
N ALA A 149 26.53 -10.31 71.24
CA ALA A 149 27.92 -10.38 71.68
C ALA A 149 28.32 -9.17 72.55
N LEU A 150 27.79 -7.99 72.24
CA LEU A 150 28.02 -6.79 73.04
C LEU A 150 27.34 -6.89 74.42
N ASN A 151 26.10 -7.41 74.49
CA ASN A 151 25.42 -7.67 75.75
C ASN A 151 26.17 -8.70 76.61
N GLU A 152 26.68 -9.78 76.02
CA GLU A 152 27.49 -10.76 76.75
C GLU A 152 28.77 -10.15 77.31
N ARG A 153 29.45 -9.27 76.55
CA ARG A 153 30.61 -8.52 77.04
C ARG A 153 30.24 -7.59 78.19
N LEU A 154 29.09 -6.94 78.10
CA LEU A 154 28.57 -6.07 79.16
C LEU A 154 28.30 -6.88 80.44
N ASP A 155 27.65 -8.05 80.32
CA ASP A 155 27.37 -8.96 81.44
C ASP A 155 28.65 -9.49 82.08
N GLN A 156 29.66 -9.86 81.28
CA GLN A 156 30.97 -10.25 81.78
C GLN A 156 31.65 -9.10 82.54
N ALA A 157 31.61 -7.89 81.98
CA ALA A 157 32.15 -6.71 82.65
C ALA A 157 31.44 -6.44 83.98
N VAL A 158 30.11 -6.54 84.03
CA VAL A 158 29.31 -6.39 85.26
C VAL A 158 29.68 -7.45 86.29
N ARG A 159 29.80 -8.74 85.90
CA ARG A 159 30.22 -9.83 86.80
C ARG A 159 31.62 -9.58 87.35
N SER A 160 32.57 -9.23 86.49
CA SER A 160 33.95 -8.94 86.89
C SER A 160 34.06 -7.73 87.83
N ALA A 161 33.25 -6.68 87.60
CA ALA A 161 33.14 -5.53 88.48
C ALA A 161 32.54 -5.89 89.84
N ALA A 162 31.49 -6.73 89.87
CA ALA A 162 30.91 -7.24 91.11
C ALA A 162 31.88 -8.13 91.90
N ASP A 163 32.68 -8.95 91.23
CA ASP A 163 33.72 -9.78 91.85
C ASP A 163 34.87 -8.93 92.40
N LEU A 164 35.30 -7.89 91.67
CA LEU A 164 36.24 -6.88 92.15
C LEU A 164 35.70 -6.15 93.40
N GLN A 165 34.42 -5.80 93.41
CA GLN A 165 33.77 -5.15 94.55
C GLN A 165 33.70 -6.08 95.78
N ARG A 166 33.44 -7.39 95.59
CA ARG A 166 33.53 -8.41 96.65
C ARG A 166 34.95 -8.57 97.20
N GLN A 167 35.97 -8.58 96.35
CA GLN A 167 37.37 -8.66 96.78
C GLN A 167 37.81 -7.42 97.57
N LEU A 168 37.35 -6.23 97.18
CA LEU A 168 37.59 -4.98 97.92
C LEU A 168 36.85 -4.95 99.26
N SER A 169 35.65 -5.54 99.35
CA SER A 169 34.92 -5.72 100.61
C SER A 169 35.61 -6.70 101.57
N GLN A 170 36.16 -7.81 101.06
CA GLN A 170 36.88 -8.80 101.89
C GLN A 170 38.22 -8.27 102.42
N ARG A 171 38.88 -7.37 101.69
CA ARG A 171 40.09 -6.66 102.17
C ARG A 171 39.82 -5.63 103.28
N ARG A 172 38.58 -5.17 103.46
CA ARG A 172 38.19 -4.33 104.61
C ARG A 172 37.86 -5.14 105.86
N THR A 173 37.75 -6.47 105.76
CA THR A 173 37.50 -7.40 106.87
C THR A 173 38.65 -8.41 106.98
N GLY A 174 39.87 -7.92 107.16
CA GLY A 174 41.02 -8.72 107.59
C GLY A 174 41.19 -8.60 109.12
N PRO A 175 41.58 -9.68 109.83
CA PRO A 175 41.53 -9.75 111.28
C PRO A 175 42.55 -8.82 111.96
N CYS A 176 42.09 -8.24 113.07
CA CYS A 176 42.84 -7.50 114.07
C CYS A 176 44.00 -8.37 114.59
N CYS A 177 45.24 -8.04 114.22
CA CYS A 177 46.42 -8.51 114.95
C CYS A 177 46.58 -7.63 116.19
N ILE A 178 46.11 -8.16 117.32
CA ILE A 178 46.52 -7.71 118.65
C ILE A 178 47.98 -8.13 118.83
N ILE A 179 48.88 -7.17 119.04
CA ILE A 179 50.20 -7.42 119.64
C ILE A 179 50.34 -6.46 120.82
N SER A 180 50.70 -7.09 121.94
CA SER A 180 51.00 -6.56 123.27
C SER A 180 52.00 -5.42 123.30
#